data_AF-A0A7K2KU56-F1
#
_entry.id   AF-A0A7K2KU56-F1
#
_cell.length_a   1.000
_cell.length_b   1.000
_cell.length_c   1.000
_cell.angle_alpha   90.00
_cell.angle_beta   90.00
_cell.angle_gamma   90.00
#
_symmetry.space_group_name_H-M   'P 1'
#
loop_
_entity.id
_entity.type
_entity.pdbx_description
1 polymer ?
#
loop_
_entity_poly.entity_id
_entity_poly.type
_entity_poly.pdbx_seq_one_letter_code
_entity_poly.pdbx_strand_id
1 'polypeptide(L)'
;FPGGPRAADALVRASLTWEPAPTPLTARLQLAPGEPTLVHRHVVLGPQGTALQRAVSWFSRPALTEIPQLARYRPGRDRRRQPDLRLLYHWMHQAGL
;
A
#
# COMPACT_ATOMS: atom_id res chain seq x y z
N PHE A 1 15.93 -4.93 -14.55
CA PHE A 1 14.58 -5.30 -14.08
C PHE A 1 14.21 -6.64 -14.69
N PRO A 2 14.03 -7.74 -13.95
CA PRO A 2 13.71 -9.01 -14.59
C PRO A 2 12.19 -9.09 -14.78
N GLY A 3 11.71 -8.61 -15.91
CA GLY A 3 10.39 -8.93 -16.43
C GLY A 3 10.59 -9.53 -17.81
N GLY A 4 10.62 -10.86 -17.90
CA GLY A 4 10.61 -11.54 -19.19
C GLY A 4 9.33 -11.22 -19.99
N PRO A 5 9.26 -11.58 -21.28
CA PRO A 5 8.24 -11.11 -22.22
C PRO A 5 6.76 -11.37 -21.81
N ARG A 6 6.52 -12.25 -20.83
CA ARG A 6 5.19 -12.47 -20.22
C ARG A 6 4.72 -11.37 -19.27
N ALA A 7 5.62 -10.50 -18.78
CA ALA A 7 5.29 -9.38 -17.91
C ALA A 7 4.72 -8.18 -18.67
N ALA A 8 4.80 -8.17 -20.01
CA ALA A 8 4.36 -7.06 -20.85
C ALA A 8 2.83 -6.82 -20.80
N ASP A 9 2.04 -7.87 -20.55
CA ASP A 9 0.57 -7.78 -20.50
C ASP A 9 0.01 -7.73 -19.07
N ALA A 10 0.88 -7.78 -18.05
CA ALA A 10 0.45 -7.77 -16.66
C ALA A 10 0.25 -6.31 -16.19
N LEU A 11 -0.99 -5.87 -16.06
CA LEU A 11 -1.29 -4.55 -15.51
C LEU A 11 -1.16 -4.60 -13.98
N VAL A 12 -0.20 -3.86 -13.43
CA VAL A 12 -0.08 -3.66 -12.00
C VAL A 12 -0.92 -2.46 -11.57
N ARG A 13 -1.89 -2.69 -10.69
CA ARG A 13 -2.65 -1.63 -10.02
C ARG A 13 -2.30 -1.62 -8.55
N ALA A 14 -1.95 -0.45 -8.05
CA ALA A 14 -1.75 -0.22 -6.63
C ALA A 14 -2.63 0.95 -6.18
N SER A 15 -3.11 0.91 -4.95
CA SER A 15 -3.84 2.00 -4.32
C SER A 15 -3.48 2.13 -2.84
N LEU A 16 -3.57 3.36 -2.32
CA LEU A 16 -3.48 3.65 -0.89
C LEU A 16 -4.79 4.25 -0.42
N THR A 17 -5.28 3.75 0.71
CA THR A 17 -6.50 4.24 1.35
C THR A 17 -6.30 4.31 2.86
N TRP A 18 -7.11 5.11 3.55
CA TRP A 18 -7.20 5.10 5.02
C TRP A 18 -8.41 4.31 5.45
N GLU A 19 -8.18 3.22 6.16
CA GLU A 19 -9.25 2.32 6.60
C GLU A 19 -9.00 1.84 8.02
N PRO A 20 -10.07 1.56 8.78
CA PRO A 20 -9.94 0.95 10.09
C PRO A 20 -9.30 -0.44 9.95
N ALA A 21 -8.25 -0.69 10.74
CA ALA A 21 -7.62 -2.00 10.76
C ALA A 21 -8.60 -3.07 11.30
N PRO A 22 -8.59 -4.30 10.76
CA PRO A 22 -9.33 -5.42 11.33
C PRO A 22 -8.94 -5.63 12.80
N THR A 23 -9.92 -5.92 13.67
CA THR A 23 -9.70 -6.12 15.12
C THR A 23 -8.55 -7.10 15.47
N PRO A 24 -8.33 -8.20 14.73
CA PRO A 24 -7.21 -9.09 15.01
C PRO A 24 -5.81 -8.48 14.73
N LEU A 25 -5.74 -7.40 13.95
CA LEU A 25 -4.50 -6.74 13.55
C LEU A 25 -4.19 -5.48 14.34
N THR A 26 -5.17 -4.86 14.99
CA THR A 26 -5.03 -3.57 15.69
C THR A 26 -3.92 -3.59 16.73
N ALA A 27 -3.84 -4.64 17.56
CA ALA A 27 -2.78 -4.78 18.56
C ALA A 27 -1.38 -4.89 17.93
N ARG A 28 -1.23 -5.67 16.85
CA ARG A 28 0.05 -5.84 16.13
C ARG A 28 0.49 -4.56 15.43
N LEU A 29 -0.47 -3.78 14.96
CA LEU A 29 -0.24 -2.50 14.29
C LEU A 29 -0.10 -1.33 15.28
N GLN A 30 -0.26 -1.58 16.59
CA GLN A 30 -0.25 -0.58 17.65
C GLN A 30 -1.27 0.54 17.42
N LEU A 31 -2.45 0.15 16.97
CA LEU A 31 -3.59 1.01 16.69
C LEU A 31 -4.65 0.81 17.78
N ALA A 32 -5.38 1.87 18.13
CA ALA A 32 -6.60 1.74 18.91
C ALA A 32 -7.70 1.03 18.09
N PRO A 33 -8.65 0.32 18.73
CA PRO A 33 -9.81 -0.26 18.05
C PRO A 33 -10.53 0.77 17.17
N GLY A 34 -10.68 0.48 15.87
CA GLY A 34 -11.31 1.38 14.90
C GLY A 34 -10.45 2.56 14.43
N GLU A 35 -9.21 2.69 14.92
CA GLU A 35 -8.28 3.71 14.43
C GLU A 35 -7.93 3.44 12.96
N PRO A 36 -8.17 4.41 12.05
CA PRO A 36 -7.79 4.27 10.65
C PRO A 36 -6.27 4.21 10.50
N THR A 37 -5.80 3.30 9.66
CA THR A 37 -4.41 3.26 9.20
C THR A 37 -4.34 3.31 7.68
N LEU A 38 -3.14 3.58 7.17
CA LEU A 38 -2.87 3.51 5.76
C LEU A 38 -2.88 2.03 5.33
N VAL A 39 -3.54 1.76 4.22
CA VAL A 39 -3.67 0.44 3.62
C VAL A 39 -3.20 0.51 2.18
N HIS A 40 -2.24 -0.33 1.84
CA HIS A 40 -1.77 -0.49 0.49
C HIS A 40 -2.39 -1.75 -0.11
N ARG A 41 -3.09 -1.58 -1.24
CA ARG A 41 -3.61 -2.70 -2.02
C ARG A 41 -2.85 -2.78 -3.31
N HIS A 42 -2.30 -3.97 -3.55
CA HIS A 42 -1.62 -4.29 -4.78
C HIS A 42 -2.37 -5.42 -5.49
N VAL A 43 -2.65 -5.20 -6.77
CA VAL A 43 -3.30 -6.19 -7.63
C VAL A 43 -2.50 -6.30 -8.92
N VAL A 44 -2.07 -7.52 -9.23
CA VAL A 44 -1.54 -7.87 -10.55
C VAL A 44 -2.68 -8.43 -11.37
N LEU A 45 -2.96 -7.83 -12.52
CA LEU A 45 -3.96 -8.32 -13.45
C LEU A 45 -3.27 -9.02 -14.62
N GLY A 46 -3.90 -10.08 -15.11
CA GLY A 46 -3.55 -10.69 -16.38
C GLY A 46 -4.09 -9.86 -17.56
N PRO A 47 -3.73 -10.26 -18.79
CA PRO A 47 -4.12 -9.55 -20.02
C PRO A 47 -5.64 -9.36 -20.16
N GLN A 48 -6.43 -10.27 -19.61
CA GLN A 48 -7.89 -10.29 -19.66
C GLN A 48 -8.54 -9.55 -18.48
N GLY A 49 -7.75 -8.84 -17.67
CA GLY A 49 -8.23 -8.11 -16.49
C GLY A 49 -8.52 -8.98 -15.27
N THR A 50 -8.24 -10.28 -15.32
CA THR A 50 -8.37 -11.20 -14.17
C THR A 50 -7.26 -10.95 -13.17
N ALA A 51 -7.58 -10.94 -11.87
CA ALA A 51 -6.55 -10.74 -10.84
C ALA A 51 -5.72 -12.01 -10.65
N LEU A 52 -4.44 -11.94 -11.00
CA LEU A 52 -3.46 -13.00 -10.82
C LEU A 52 -2.90 -13.01 -9.39
N GLN A 53 -2.75 -11.83 -8.79
CA GLN A 53 -2.25 -11.69 -7.42
C GLN A 53 -2.95 -10.53 -6.73
N ARG A 54 -3.27 -10.70 -5.44
CA ARG A 54 -3.73 -9.63 -4.57
C ARG A 54 -2.91 -9.64 -3.29
N ALA A 55 -2.39 -8.49 -2.90
CA ALA A 55 -1.71 -8.29 -1.64
C ALA A 55 -2.28 -7.06 -0.94
N VAL A 56 -2.45 -7.15 0.38
CA VAL A 56 -2.89 -6.04 1.22
C VAL A 56 -1.87 -5.86 2.33
N SER A 57 -1.28 -4.67 2.40
CA SER A 57 -0.34 -4.30 3.46
C SER A 57 -0.98 -3.23 4.34
N TRP A 58 -0.95 -3.44 5.65
CA TRP A 58 -1.43 -2.50 6.65
C TRP A 58 -0.23 -1.87 7.33
N PHE A 59 -0.21 -0.55 7.44
CA PHE A 59 0.89 0.14 8.12
C PHE A 59 0.62 0.25 9.62
N SER A 60 1.67 0.08 10.43
CA SER A 60 1.58 0.27 11.88
C SER A 60 1.62 1.75 12.23
N ARG A 61 1.13 2.10 13.42
CA ARG A 61 1.20 3.47 13.94
C ARG A 61 2.64 4.00 14.00
N PRO A 62 3.65 3.25 14.51
CA PRO A 62 5.06 3.66 14.47
C PRO A 62 5.56 3.92 13.05
N ALA A 63 5.24 3.06 12.09
CA ALA A 63 5.65 3.24 10.69
C ALA A 63 5.11 4.56 10.12
N LEU A 64 3.86 4.91 10.44
CA LEU A 64 3.25 6.17 10.00
C LEU A 64 3.83 7.42 10.67
N THR A 65 4.42 7.28 11.86
CA THR A 65 5.08 8.39 12.57
C THR A 65 6.55 8.54 12.21
N GLU A 66 7.25 7.43 11.99
CA GLU A 66 8.69 7.38 11.79
C GLU A 66 9.10 7.53 10.32
N ILE A 67 8.20 7.22 9.37
CA ILE A 67 8.49 7.28 7.93
C ILE A 67 7.83 8.54 7.34
N PRO A 68 8.61 9.61 7.07
CA PRO A 68 8.07 10.88 6.58
C PRO A 68 7.33 10.77 5.23
N GLN A 69 7.70 9.78 4.41
CA GLN A 69 7.06 9.50 3.12
C GLN A 69 5.62 9.02 3.31
N LEU A 70 5.31 8.27 4.38
CA LEU A 70 3.96 7.83 4.72
C LEU A 70 3.12 8.97 5.31
N ALA A 71 3.76 9.85 6.08
CA ALA A 71 3.10 11.02 6.68
C ALA A 71 2.48 11.95 5.64
N ARG A 72 2.99 11.95 4.39
CA ARG A 72 2.43 12.70 3.26
C ARG A 72 1.00 12.29 2.91
N TYR A 73 0.64 11.06 3.20
CA TYR A 73 -0.67 10.51 2.86
C TYR A 73 -1.72 10.74 3.96
N ARG A 74 -1.43 11.47 5.04
CA ARG A 74 -2.37 11.67 6.16
C ARG A 74 -3.78 12.13 5.73
N PRO A 75 -4.85 11.67 6.41
CA PRO A 75 -6.24 11.81 5.95
C PRO A 75 -6.74 13.27 5.83
N GLY A 76 -6.00 14.23 6.37
CA GLY A 76 -6.39 15.65 6.41
C GLY A 76 -5.94 16.49 5.21
N ARG A 77 -5.02 16.02 4.36
CA ARG A 77 -4.36 16.93 3.40
C ARG A 77 -4.73 16.75 1.92
N ASP A 78 -5.11 15.54 1.48
CA ASP A 78 -5.54 15.38 0.09
C ASP A 78 -6.21 14.02 -0.16
N ARG A 79 -7.54 13.96 -0.02
CA ARG A 79 -8.34 12.75 -0.35
C ARG A 79 -8.50 12.53 -1.87
N ARG A 80 -7.96 13.42 -2.71
CA ARG A 80 -8.24 13.44 -4.17
C ARG A 80 -7.06 13.12 -5.08
N ARG A 81 -5.83 13.07 -4.57
CA ARG A 81 -4.67 12.66 -5.38
C ARG A 81 -4.50 11.16 -5.31
N GLN A 82 -4.57 10.49 -6.47
CA GLN A 82 -4.01 9.16 -6.64
C GLN A 82 -2.52 9.27 -6.27
N PRO A 83 -2.08 8.72 -5.14
CA PRO A 83 -0.71 8.92 -4.69
C PRO A 83 0.27 8.26 -5.66
N ASP A 84 1.43 8.85 -5.89
CA ASP A 84 2.45 8.20 -6.74
C ASP A 84 3.10 7.05 -5.96
N LEU A 85 2.59 5.84 -6.22
CA LEU A 85 2.98 4.62 -5.56
C LEU A 85 4.34 4.10 -6.02
N ARG A 86 4.87 4.60 -7.15
CA ARG A 86 6.23 4.25 -7.58
C ARG A 86 7.26 4.74 -6.59
N LEU A 87 7.03 5.90 -5.99
CA LEU A 87 7.93 6.45 -4.97
C LEU A 87 7.89 5.62 -3.68
N LEU A 88 6.71 5.14 -3.28
CA LEU A 88 6.57 4.25 -2.12
C LEU A 88 7.27 2.91 -2.38
N TYR A 89 7.02 2.28 -3.53
CA TYR A 89 7.67 1.02 -3.91
C TYR A 89 9.18 1.15 -4.03
N HIS A 90 9.66 2.24 -4.64
CA HIS A 90 11.08 2.51 -4.72
C HIS A 90 11.68 2.61 -3.31
N TRP A 91 11.02 3.31 -2.40
CA TRP A 91 11.48 3.41 -1.02
C TRP A 91 11.43 2.08 -0.27
N MET A 92 10.33 1.32 -0.36
CA MET A 92 10.22 0.01 0.31
C MET A 92 11.31 -0.95 -0.18
N HIS A 93 11.50 -1.01 -1.51
CA HIS A 93 12.58 -1.79 -2.11
C HIS A 93 13.98 -1.32 -1.65
N GLN A 94 14.21 -0.01 -1.53
CA GLN A 94 15.48 0.52 -1.00
C GLN A 94 15.66 0.22 0.50
N ALA A 95 14.57 0.14 1.26
CA ALA A 95 14.58 -0.20 2.68
C ALA A 95 14.68 -1.72 2.95
N GLY A 96 14.68 -2.57 1.91
CA GLY A 96 14.72 -4.02 2.04
C GLY A 96 13.40 -4.64 2.53
N LEU A 97 12.28 -3.93 2.36
CA LEU A 97 10.91 -4.38 2.63
C LEU A 97 10.25 -4.88 1.36
#